data_AF-A0A7J4PVC3-F1
#
_entry.id   AF-A0A7J4PVC3-F1
#
_cell.length_a   1.000
_cell.length_b   1.000
_cell.length_c   1.000
_cell.angle_alpha   90.00
_cell.angle_beta   90.00
_cell.angle_gamma   90.00
#
_symmetry.space_group_name_H-M   'P 1'
#
loop_
_entity.id
_entity.type
_entity.pdbx_description
1 polymer ?
#
loop_
_entity_poly.entity_id
_entity_poly.type
_entity_poly.pdbx_seq_one_letter_code
_entity_poly.pdbx_strand_id
1 'polypeptide(L)' 'MERWRKNILEHHLGTTLILFELVLSAIFLLVAYLTGNIYFRGVGVGLIIAWVTSAIAYYIKKTVKP' A
#
# COMPACT_ATOMS: atom_id res chain seq x y z
N MET A 1 21.59 12.17 11.41
CA MET A 1 20.18 11.75 11.56
C MET A 1 20.03 11.05 12.89
N GLU A 2 19.13 11.51 13.76
CA GLU A 2 18.89 10.91 15.07
C GLU A 2 18.46 9.44 14.97
N ARG A 3 19.00 8.59 15.84
CA ARG A 3 18.81 7.13 15.82
C ARG A 3 17.34 6.70 15.88
N TRP A 4 16.49 7.50 16.53
CA TRP A 4 15.05 7.19 16.64
C TRP A 4 14.35 7.22 15.27
N ARG A 5 14.68 8.18 14.40
CA ARG A 5 14.07 8.31 13.06
C ARG A 5 14.39 7.10 12.18
N LYS A 6 15.61 6.59 12.30
CA LYS A 6 16.07 5.43 11.51
C LYS A 6 15.32 4.16 11.88
N ASN A 7 15.11 3.91 13.17
CA ASN A 7 14.35 2.75 13.65
C ASN A 7 12.89 2.74 13.18
N ILE A 8 12.21 3.90 13.22
CA ILE A 8 10.82 4.00 12.73
C ILE A 8 10.76 3.73 11.23
N LEU A 9 11.71 4.30 10.47
CA LEU A 9 11.78 4.11 9.02
C LEU A 9 12.08 2.64 8.63
N GLU A 10 12.97 1.96 9.34
CA GLU A 10 13.36 0.59 8.98
C GLU A 10 12.33 -0.46 9.38
N HIS A 11 11.62 -0.29 10.49
CA HIS A 11 10.69 -1.29 11.00
C HIS A 11 9.24 -1.09 10.57
N HIS A 12 8.75 0.15 10.48
CA HIS A 12 7.32 0.41 10.35
C HIS A 12 6.92 1.01 9.01
N LEU A 13 7.84 1.66 8.30
CA LEU A 13 7.53 2.36 7.04
C LEU A 13 6.92 1.44 5.98
N GLY A 14 7.46 0.24 5.81
CA GLY A 14 6.97 -0.72 4.82
C GLY A 14 5.54 -1.17 5.10
N THR A 15 5.24 -1.50 6.35
CA THR A 15 3.89 -1.91 6.77
C THR A 15 2.90 -0.76 6.66
N THR A 16 3.29 0.46 7.06
CA THR A 16 2.44 1.65 6.95
C THR A 16 2.14 1.99 5.49
N LEU A 17 3.11 1.89 4.58
CA LEU A 17 2.87 2.12 3.16
C LEU A 17 1.85 1.12 2.58
N ILE A 18 2.00 -0.16 2.89
CA ILE A 18 1.08 -1.21 2.43
C ILE A 18 -0.33 -0.95 2.95
N LEU A 19 -0.50 -0.61 4.23
CA LEU A 19 -1.82 -0.26 4.76
C LEU A 19 -2.40 0.99 4.10
N PHE A 20 -1.57 1.99 3.82
CA PHE A 20 -2.00 3.23 3.17
C PHE A 20 -2.48 2.99 1.73
N GLU A 21 -1.76 2.18 0.94
CA GLU A 21 -2.17 1.79 -0.41
C GLU A 21 -3.53 1.08 -0.42
N LEU A 22 -3.79 0.21 0.57
CA LEU A 22 -5.07 -0.46 0.73
C LEU A 22 -6.21 0.54 0.98
N VAL A 23 -6.00 1.46 1.91
CA VAL A 23 -7.00 2.47 2.27
C VAL A 23 -7.30 3.38 1.09
N LEU A 24 -6.27 3.80 0.34
CA LEU A 24 -6.49 4.59 -0.88
C LEU A 24 -7.27 3.81 -1.93
N SER A 25 -6.93 2.55 -2.16
CA SER A 25 -7.64 1.74 -3.17
C SER A 25 -9.13 1.60 -2.82
N ALA A 26 -9.45 1.40 -1.53
CA ALA A 26 -10.82 1.33 -1.05
C ALA A 26 -11.57 2.66 -1.25
N ILE A 27 -10.94 3.80 -0.95
CA ILE A 27 -11.53 5.13 -1.18
C ILE A 27 -11.80 5.36 -2.67
N PHE A 28 -10.83 5.06 -3.54
CA PHE A 28 -10.99 5.24 -4.98
C PHE A 28 -12.09 4.35 -5.56
N LEU A 29 -12.21 3.10 -5.09
CA LEU A 29 -13.29 2.21 -5.49
C LEU A 29 -14.65 2.68 -4.99
N LEU A 30 -14.72 3.19 -3.76
CA LEU A 30 -15.95 3.75 -3.19
C LEU A 30 -16.41 4.99 -3.99
N VAL A 31 -15.49 5.90 -4.29
CA VAL A 31 -15.74 7.08 -5.13
C VAL A 31 -16.15 6.65 -6.54
N ALA A 32 -15.50 5.65 -7.13
CA ALA A 32 -15.86 5.13 -8.44
C ALA A 32 -17.27 4.53 -8.47
N TYR A 33 -17.67 3.83 -7.40
CA TYR A 33 -19.01 3.28 -7.25
C TYR A 33 -20.07 4.39 -7.17
N LEU A 34 -19.82 5.43 -6.36
CA LEU A 34 -20.75 6.55 -6.19
C LEU A 34 -20.87 7.43 -7.45
N THR A 35 -19.77 7.62 -8.18
CA THR A 35 -19.72 8.52 -9.35
C THR A 35 -20.02 7.78 -10.67
N GLY A 36 -20.04 6.45 -10.68
CA GLY A 36 -20.16 5.64 -11.91
C GLY A 36 -18.98 5.81 -12.89
N ASN A 37 -17.88 6.41 -12.45
CA ASN A 37 -16.79 6.85 -13.33
C ASN A 37 -15.73 5.74 -13.50
N ILE A 38 -15.54 5.33 -14.76
CA ILE A 38 -14.62 4.26 -15.16
C ILE A 38 -13.16 4.61 -14.84
N TYR A 39 -12.78 5.89 -14.88
CA TYR A 39 -11.41 6.33 -14.57
C TYR A 39 -11.04 6.02 -13.11
N PHE A 40 -11.91 6.36 -12.15
CA PHE A 40 -11.67 6.07 -10.74
C PHE A 40 -11.67 4.56 -10.45
N ARG A 41 -12.45 3.79 -11.21
CA ARG A 41 -12.41 2.32 -11.17
C ARG A 41 -11.04 1.80 -11.61
N GLY A 42 -10.49 2.33 -12.70
CA GLY A 42 -9.14 1.98 -13.18
C GLY A 42 -8.06 2.30 -12.16
N VAL A 43 -8.11 3.48 -11.54
CA VAL A 43 -7.18 3.89 -10.47
C VAL A 43 -7.29 2.98 -9.26
N GLY A 44 -8.52 2.66 -8.82
CA GLY A 44 -8.76 1.76 -7.69
C GLY A 44 -8.20 0.35 -7.93
N VAL A 45 -8.42 -0.22 -9.11
CA VAL A 45 -7.86 -1.53 -9.48
C VAL A 45 -6.33 -1.49 -9.56
N GLY A 46 -5.76 -0.43 -10.14
CA GLY A 46 -4.30 -0.24 -10.19
C GLY A 46 -3.66 -0.17 -8.79
N LEU A 47 -4.31 0.52 -7.86
CA LEU A 47 -3.89 0.59 -6.46
C LEU A 47 -3.98 -0.76 -5.74
N ILE A 48 -4.99 -1.58 -6.05
CA ILE A 48 -5.06 -2.96 -5.52
C ILE A 48 -3.88 -3.79 -6.03
N ILE A 49 -3.54 -3.71 -7.32
CA ILE A 49 -2.40 -4.46 -7.87
C ILE A 49 -1.11 -4.02 -7.18
N ALA A 50 -0.87 -2.71 -7.09
CA ALA A 50 0.28 -2.14 -6.39
C ALA A 50 0.38 -2.66 -4.95
N TRP A 51 -0.75 -2.62 -4.21
CA TRP A 51 -0.85 -3.14 -2.86
C TRP A 51 -0.46 -4.63 -2.76
N VAL A 52 -0.98 -5.48 -3.65
CA VAL A 52 -0.65 -6.92 -3.68
C VAL A 52 0.85 -7.11 -3.92
N THR A 53 1.45 -6.39 -4.87
CA THR A 53 2.90 -6.46 -5.11
C THR A 53 3.71 -6.02 -3.90
N SER A 54 3.33 -4.93 -3.25
CA SER A 54 3.98 -4.43 -2.03
C SER A 54 3.87 -5.44 -0.87
N ALA A 55 2.71 -6.06 -0.70
CA ALA A 55 2.47 -7.09 0.30
C ALA A 55 3.34 -8.35 0.06
N ILE A 56 3.41 -8.82 -1.18
CA ILE A 56 4.28 -9.94 -1.56
C ILE A 56 5.75 -9.59 -1.31
N ALA A 57 6.20 -8.41 -1.74
CA ALA A 57 7.57 -7.96 -1.52
C ALA A 57 7.93 -7.90 -0.03
N TYR A 58 7.01 -7.44 0.82
CA TYR A 58 7.20 -7.44 2.27
C TYR A 58 7.27 -8.86 2.85
N TYR A 59 6.40 -9.76 2.40
CA TYR A 59 6.41 -11.15 2.82
C TYR A 59 7.72 -11.85 2.44
N ILE A 60 8.19 -11.67 1.20
CA ILE A 60 9.47 -12.21 0.72
C ILE A 60 10.63 -11.60 1.51
N LYS A 61 10.67 -10.28 1.71
CA LYS A 61 11.73 -9.62 2.50
C LYS A 61 11.80 -10.15 3.94
N LYS A 62 10.64 -10.45 4.54
CA LYS A 62 10.57 -11.04 5.88
C LYS A 62 11.03 -12.50 5.90
N THR A 63 10.76 -13.27 4.84
CA THR A 63 11.12 -14.69 4.73
C THR A 63 12.58 -14.90 4.32
N VAL A 64 13.16 -13.97 3.55
CA VAL A 64 14.52 -14.06 2.98
C VAL A 64 15.57 -13.39 3.88
N LYS A 65 15.18 -12.66 4.93
CA LYS A 65 16.11 -12.22 5.98
C LYS A 65 16.48 -13.44 6.86
N PRO A 66 17.77 -13.85 6.93
CA PRO A 66 18.21 -14.85 7.91
C PRO A 66 18.09 -14.33 9.34
#